data_AF-A0A8S1GZK8-F1
#
_entry.id   AF-A0A8S1GZK8-F1
#
_cell.length_a   1.000
_cell.length_b   1.000
_cell.length_c   1.000
_cell.angle_alpha   90.00
_cell.angle_beta   90.00
_cell.angle_gamma   90.00
#
_symmetry.space_group_name_H-M   'P 1'
#
loop_
_entity.id
_entity.type
_entity.pdbx_description
1 polymer ?
#
loop_
_entity_poly.entity_id
_entity_poly.type
_entity_poly.pdbx_seq_one_letter_code
_entity_poly.pdbx_strand_id
1 'polypeptide(L)'
;MLEVTMDIYSIFMIHFERHLWTHYGTLPIWLCSPSNQVMRKNETEGLKTDNLENLKEGDTFIDSTTGTRYRVKKTILPHYSSSGPHGLGDPEDRTLRKIEADVIIPNRMNTQIERVECNSSYLDLVKCFRNDGAVAGLNTCKPALEIYNRCKFEKFHDPEFRSRMTDEYLAERSEARRTGMTSQQRKLEEYREWKRKNNTASEK
;
A
#
# COMPACT_ATOMS: atom_id res chain seq x y z
N MET A 1 30.03 10.29 5.95
CA MET A 1 29.23 11.28 6.67
C MET A 1 28.35 12.04 5.67
N LEU A 2 27.39 11.33 5.04
CA LEU A 2 26.46 11.89 4.05
C LEU A 2 25.14 11.10 4.13
N GLU A 3 24.40 11.30 5.23
CA GLU A 3 23.03 10.78 5.41
C GLU A 3 22.18 11.84 6.13
N VAL A 4 22.04 13.04 5.56
CA VAL A 4 20.91 13.92 5.92
C VAL A 4 20.74 14.96 4.82
N THR A 5 19.70 14.88 3.98
CA THR A 5 19.13 16.02 3.21
C THR A 5 17.89 15.65 2.37
N MET A 6 17.34 14.44 2.45
CA MET A 6 16.23 14.02 1.57
C MET A 6 14.80 14.33 2.05
N ASP A 7 14.58 15.08 3.14
CA ASP A 7 13.25 15.15 3.78
C ASP A 7 12.52 16.51 3.77
N ILE A 8 12.96 17.52 3.02
CA ILE A 8 12.26 18.82 2.99
C ILE A 8 11.25 18.94 1.84
N TYR A 9 11.45 18.24 0.71
CA TYR A 9 10.60 18.41 -0.47
C TYR A 9 9.26 17.64 -0.43
N SER A 10 9.11 16.64 0.45
CA SER A 10 7.84 15.89 0.59
C SER A 10 6.73 16.67 1.27
N ILE A 11 7.04 17.74 2.02
CA ILE A 11 6.03 18.47 2.81
C ILE A 11 5.22 19.47 1.96
N PHE A 12 5.79 20.01 0.88
CA PHE A 12 5.15 21.11 0.14
C PHE A 12 4.16 20.67 -0.96
N MET A 13 4.15 19.40 -1.37
CA MET A 13 3.29 18.90 -2.46
C MET A 13 1.95 18.30 -2.01
N ILE A 14 1.71 18.14 -0.71
CA ILE A 14 0.50 17.46 -0.20
C ILE A 14 -0.71 18.42 -0.04
N HIS A 15 -0.51 19.73 -0.14
CA HIS A 15 -1.54 20.72 0.24
C HIS A 15 -2.44 21.23 -0.90
N PHE A 16 -2.26 20.79 -2.16
CA PHE A 16 -2.94 21.38 -3.33
C PHE A 16 -4.07 20.53 -3.94
N GLU A 17 -4.26 19.27 -3.53
CA GLU A 17 -5.17 18.31 -4.20
C GLU A 17 -6.58 18.17 -3.58
N ARG A 18 -7.08 19.15 -2.81
CA ARG A 18 -8.34 18.97 -2.06
C ARG A 18 -9.56 19.74 -2.57
N HIS A 19 -9.51 20.41 -3.72
CA HIS A 19 -10.52 21.42 -4.08
C HIS A 19 -11.34 21.23 -5.36
N LEU A 20 -11.30 20.06 -6.04
CA LEU A 20 -11.90 19.95 -7.38
C LEU A 20 -12.89 18.80 -7.63
N TRP A 21 -13.54 18.24 -6.60
CA TRP A 21 -14.62 17.25 -6.82
C TRP A 21 -15.81 17.47 -5.88
N THR A 22 -16.57 18.55 -6.12
CA THR A 22 -17.96 18.66 -5.66
C THR A 22 -18.73 19.38 -6.75
N HIS A 23 -19.46 18.66 -7.60
CA HIS A 23 -20.73 19.06 -8.23
C HIS A 23 -21.17 17.95 -9.20
N TYR A 24 -22.50 17.78 -9.36
CA TYR A 24 -23.23 16.77 -10.14
C TYR A 24 -23.38 15.40 -9.43
N GLY A 25 -24.57 14.84 -9.20
CA GLY A 25 -25.93 15.21 -9.57
C GLY A 25 -26.92 14.21 -8.92
N THR A 26 -28.16 14.65 -8.77
CA THR A 26 -29.27 14.03 -8.04
C THR A 26 -30.22 13.21 -8.93
N LEU A 27 -30.87 12.19 -8.33
CA LEU A 27 -32.14 11.48 -8.67
C LEU A 27 -32.11 10.31 -9.69
N PRO A 28 -33.11 9.38 -9.72
CA PRO A 28 -34.19 9.06 -8.77
C PRO A 28 -34.37 7.55 -8.43
N ILE A 29 -35.24 7.31 -7.44
CA ILE A 29 -35.81 6.05 -6.95
C ILE A 29 -36.85 5.50 -7.94
N TRP A 30 -36.80 4.21 -8.30
CA TRP A 30 -37.99 3.40 -8.69
C TRP A 30 -37.82 1.91 -8.36
N LEU A 31 -38.93 1.33 -7.95
CA LEU A 31 -39.17 -0.02 -7.45
C LEU A 31 -39.15 -1.10 -8.55
N CYS A 32 -38.70 -2.31 -8.21
CA CYS A 32 -39.35 -3.54 -8.67
C CYS A 32 -39.13 -4.72 -7.71
N SER A 33 -40.18 -5.50 -7.54
CA SER A 33 -40.39 -6.61 -6.59
C SER A 33 -40.04 -7.98 -7.23
N PRO A 34 -40.25 -9.15 -6.58
CA PRO A 34 -39.22 -10.19 -6.51
C PRO A 34 -39.56 -11.44 -7.33
N SER A 35 -38.53 -12.13 -7.81
CA SER A 35 -38.67 -13.52 -8.27
C SER A 35 -37.46 -14.35 -7.86
N ASN A 36 -37.76 -15.36 -7.05
CA ASN A 36 -36.96 -16.50 -6.62
C ASN A 36 -35.91 -16.96 -7.65
N GLN A 37 -34.64 -17.01 -7.25
CA GLN A 37 -33.68 -18.02 -7.71
C GLN A 37 -32.54 -18.20 -6.67
N VAL A 38 -32.71 -19.27 -5.88
CA VAL A 38 -31.70 -20.26 -5.43
C VAL A 38 -30.25 -19.78 -5.27
N MET A 39 -29.86 -19.65 -4.00
CA MET A 39 -28.58 -20.04 -3.38
C MET A 39 -27.31 -19.99 -4.26
N ARG A 40 -26.55 -18.90 -4.13
CA ARG A 40 -25.09 -18.99 -3.95
C ARG A 40 -24.76 -18.54 -2.55
N LYS A 41 -24.22 -19.43 -1.71
CA LYS A 41 -23.64 -19.05 -0.42
C LYS A 41 -22.39 -18.22 -0.70
N ASN A 42 -22.50 -16.90 -0.55
CA ASN A 42 -21.35 -16.02 -0.46
C ASN A 42 -20.78 -16.12 0.95
N GLU A 43 -19.51 -16.50 1.06
CA GLU A 43 -18.72 -16.61 2.29
C GLU A 43 -18.32 -15.24 2.87
N THR A 44 -19.21 -14.24 2.76
CA THR A 44 -18.95 -12.85 3.19
C THR A 44 -20.20 -12.16 3.75
N GLU A 45 -21.14 -12.88 4.33
CA GLU A 45 -22.09 -12.25 5.25
C GLU A 45 -21.38 -12.14 6.61
N GLY A 46 -20.94 -10.92 6.95
CA GLY A 46 -20.52 -10.60 8.29
C GLY A 46 -21.59 -11.09 9.27
N LEU A 47 -21.16 -11.78 10.32
CA LEU A 47 -22.04 -12.30 11.38
C LEU A 47 -23.08 -11.22 11.71
N LYS A 48 -24.36 -11.57 11.56
CA LYS A 48 -25.47 -10.70 11.97
C LYS A 48 -25.52 -10.74 13.49
N THR A 49 -24.57 -10.07 14.14
CA THR A 49 -24.37 -10.25 15.56
C THR A 49 -25.41 -9.45 16.34
N ASP A 50 -26.19 -10.14 17.16
CA ASP A 50 -26.80 -9.56 18.35
C ASP A 50 -25.71 -8.86 19.18
N ASN A 51 -26.02 -7.71 19.81
CA ASN A 51 -25.07 -6.87 20.55
C ASN A 51 -24.01 -7.66 21.36
N LEU A 52 -22.76 -7.69 20.88
CA LEU A 52 -21.63 -8.41 21.49
C LEU A 52 -20.97 -7.68 22.67
N GLU A 53 -21.48 -6.50 23.05
CA GLU A 53 -20.85 -5.61 24.03
C GLU A 53 -20.71 -6.26 25.43
N ASN A 54 -21.63 -7.15 25.80
CA ASN A 54 -21.69 -7.76 27.13
C ASN A 54 -20.89 -9.07 27.28
N LEU A 55 -20.39 -9.66 26.19
CA LEU A 55 -19.65 -10.92 26.23
C LEU A 55 -18.20 -10.68 26.66
N LYS A 56 -17.59 -11.56 27.45
CA LYS A 56 -16.17 -11.50 27.83
C LYS A 56 -15.31 -12.20 26.78
N GLU A 57 -14.03 -11.85 26.76
CA GLU A 57 -13.07 -12.52 25.88
C GLU A 57 -12.97 -14.01 26.24
N GLY A 58 -13.14 -14.87 25.24
CA GLY A 58 -13.13 -16.32 25.41
C GLY A 58 -14.51 -16.96 25.60
N ASP A 59 -15.58 -16.18 25.78
CA ASP A 59 -16.94 -16.72 25.91
C ASP A 59 -17.39 -17.40 24.61
N THR A 60 -18.24 -18.42 24.73
CA THR A 60 -18.83 -19.11 23.56
C THR A 60 -20.24 -18.58 23.33
N PHE A 61 -20.42 -17.82 22.25
CA PHE A 61 -21.72 -17.40 21.76
C PHE A 61 -22.30 -18.47 20.83
N ILE A 62 -23.57 -18.81 21.03
CA ILE A 62 -24.31 -19.71 20.14
C ILE A 62 -25.28 -18.85 19.36
N ASP A 63 -25.10 -18.79 18.04
CA ASP A 63 -26.02 -18.06 17.18
C ASP A 63 -27.38 -18.76 17.19
N SER A 64 -28.42 -18.03 17.58
CA SER A 64 -29.79 -18.53 17.71
C SER A 64 -30.40 -18.97 16.38
N THR A 65 -29.90 -18.43 15.26
CA THR A 65 -30.42 -18.70 13.92
C THR A 65 -29.70 -19.85 13.23
N THR A 66 -28.39 -19.99 13.45
CA THR A 66 -27.56 -21.01 12.78
C THR A 66 -27.14 -22.17 13.68
N GLY A 67 -27.32 -22.05 15.00
CA GLY A 67 -26.87 -23.04 15.99
C GLY A 67 -25.35 -23.19 16.08
N THR A 68 -24.59 -22.33 15.40
CA THR A 68 -23.13 -22.42 15.33
C THR A 68 -22.51 -21.78 16.57
N ARG A 69 -21.50 -22.44 17.15
CA ARG A 69 -20.78 -21.97 18.34
C ARG A 69 -19.57 -21.14 17.93
N TYR A 70 -19.54 -19.88 18.34
CA TYR A 70 -18.45 -18.94 18.08
C TYR A 70 -17.74 -18.57 19.39
N ARG A 71 -16.41 -18.56 19.40
CA ARG A 71 -15.63 -18.07 20.53
C ARG A 71 -15.36 -16.58 20.37
N VAL A 72 -15.77 -15.78 21.35
CA VAL A 72 -15.62 -14.32 21.37
C VAL A 72 -14.15 -13.96 21.50
N LYS A 73 -13.60 -13.23 20.53
CA LYS A 73 -12.27 -12.61 20.57
C LYS A 73 -12.46 -11.09 20.57
N LYS A 74 -11.92 -10.38 21.57
CA LYS A 74 -12.06 -8.92 21.69
C LYS A 74 -10.91 -8.17 21.01
N THR A 75 -10.46 -8.67 19.86
CA THR A 75 -9.43 -7.98 19.09
C THR A 75 -10.06 -6.81 18.35
N ILE A 76 -9.52 -5.61 18.53
CA ILE A 76 -9.90 -4.40 17.78
C ILE A 76 -9.65 -4.61 16.27
N LEU A 77 -8.75 -5.53 15.93
CA LEU A 77 -8.42 -5.90 14.56
C LEU A 77 -9.26 -7.11 14.11
N PRO A 78 -9.76 -7.12 12.86
CA PRO A 78 -10.49 -8.25 12.33
C PRO A 78 -9.59 -9.48 12.18
N HIS A 79 -10.17 -10.68 12.27
CA HIS A 79 -9.42 -11.94 12.35
C HIS A 79 -8.38 -12.12 11.24
N TYR A 80 -8.67 -11.70 10.01
CA TYR A 80 -7.75 -11.79 8.87
C TYR A 80 -6.50 -10.92 9.00
N SER A 81 -6.54 -9.87 9.84
CA SER A 81 -5.42 -8.96 10.08
C SER A 81 -4.40 -9.50 11.10
N SER A 82 -4.81 -10.45 11.94
CA SER A 82 -3.96 -11.15 12.92
C SER A 82 -3.82 -12.65 12.64
N SER A 83 -4.31 -13.10 11.48
CA SER A 83 -4.16 -14.49 11.00
C SER A 83 -2.75 -14.75 10.42
N GLY A 84 -2.52 -15.99 9.99
CA GLY A 84 -1.28 -16.40 9.31
C GLY A 84 -0.21 -16.97 10.26
N PRO A 85 0.84 -17.59 9.71
CA PRO A 85 1.85 -18.33 10.47
C PRO A 85 2.65 -17.45 11.45
N HIS A 86 2.76 -16.16 11.14
CA HIS A 86 3.50 -15.19 11.96
C HIS A 86 2.60 -14.10 12.58
N GLY A 87 1.27 -14.23 12.50
CA GLY A 87 0.32 -13.24 13.01
C GLY A 87 0.36 -11.89 12.27
N LEU A 88 0.89 -11.86 11.04
CA LEU A 88 1.02 -10.65 10.20
C LEU A 88 -0.13 -10.48 9.19
N GLY A 89 -1.16 -11.32 9.31
CA GLY A 89 -2.28 -11.45 8.39
C GLY A 89 -2.12 -12.61 7.43
N ASP A 90 -3.19 -12.91 6.69
CA ASP A 90 -3.24 -13.97 5.69
C ASP A 90 -2.30 -13.69 4.49
N PRO A 91 -1.34 -14.57 4.15
CA PRO A 91 -0.48 -14.42 2.98
C PRO A 91 -1.21 -14.35 1.64
N GLU A 92 -2.38 -14.97 1.53
CA GLU A 92 -3.14 -15.07 0.26
C GLU A 92 -4.17 -13.94 0.11
N ASP A 93 -4.34 -13.12 1.14
CA ASP A 93 -5.19 -11.92 1.08
C ASP A 93 -4.62 -10.91 0.07
N ARG A 94 -5.42 -10.60 -0.96
CA ARG A 94 -5.11 -9.61 -2.01
C ARG A 94 -5.78 -8.25 -1.80
N THR A 95 -6.51 -8.06 -0.71
CA THR A 95 -7.18 -6.77 -0.43
C THR A 95 -6.16 -5.71 -0.03
N LEU A 96 -6.43 -4.47 -0.44
CA LEU A 96 -5.64 -3.30 -0.05
C LEU A 96 -6.29 -2.59 1.11
N ARG A 97 -5.48 -2.29 2.13
CA ARG A 97 -5.88 -1.35 3.19
C ARG A 97 -5.87 0.06 2.63
N LYS A 98 -6.68 0.95 3.22
CA LYS A 98 -6.76 2.36 2.81
C LYS A 98 -5.38 3.03 2.74
N ILE A 99 -4.54 2.86 3.75
CA ILE A 99 -3.17 3.39 3.76
C ILE A 99 -2.29 2.82 2.64
N GLU A 100 -2.52 1.56 2.25
CA GLU A 100 -1.76 0.92 1.18
C GLU A 100 -2.15 1.52 -0.17
N ALA A 101 -3.45 1.69 -0.40
CA ALA A 101 -4.01 2.25 -1.63
C ALA A 101 -3.72 3.75 -1.81
N ASP A 102 -3.80 4.52 -0.73
CA ASP A 102 -3.75 6.00 -0.75
C ASP A 102 -2.33 6.55 -0.55
N VAL A 103 -1.44 5.80 0.11
CA VAL A 103 -0.10 6.32 0.47
C VAL A 103 1.01 5.41 -0.05
N ILE A 104 0.98 4.11 0.28
CA ILE A 104 2.13 3.24 0.01
C ILE A 104 2.31 3.00 -1.49
N ILE A 105 1.24 2.63 -2.21
CA ILE A 105 1.31 2.40 -3.65
C ILE A 105 1.67 3.69 -4.41
N PRO A 106 1.03 4.84 -4.16
CA PRO A 106 1.46 6.13 -4.73
C PRO A 106 2.93 6.49 -4.48
N ASN A 107 3.44 6.27 -3.27
CA ASN A 107 4.85 6.54 -2.96
C ASN A 107 5.81 5.62 -3.72
N ARG A 108 5.44 4.34 -3.89
CA ARG A 108 6.19 3.39 -4.72
C ARG A 108 6.17 3.80 -6.19
N MET A 109 5.01 4.19 -6.71
CA MET A 109 4.87 4.73 -8.07
C MET A 109 5.78 5.94 -8.27
N ASN A 110 5.76 6.93 -7.37
CA ASN A 110 6.63 8.11 -7.43
C ASN A 110 8.11 7.73 -7.45
N THR A 111 8.53 6.82 -6.56
CA THR A 111 9.92 6.35 -6.50
C THR A 111 10.34 5.69 -7.81
N GLN A 112 9.47 4.87 -8.39
CA GLN A 112 9.74 4.18 -9.65
C GLN A 112 9.76 5.15 -10.85
N ILE A 113 8.88 6.16 -10.85
CA ILE A 113 8.86 7.23 -11.85
C ILE A 113 10.19 7.99 -11.84
N GLU A 114 10.68 8.39 -10.66
CA GLU A 114 11.92 9.15 -10.52
C GLU A 114 13.17 8.34 -10.90
N ARG A 115 13.20 7.06 -10.51
CA ARG A 115 14.38 6.21 -10.68
C ARG A 115 14.47 5.54 -12.04
N VAL A 116 13.34 5.28 -12.69
CA VAL A 116 13.30 4.45 -13.91
C VAL A 116 12.54 5.15 -15.03
N GLU A 117 11.22 5.39 -14.86
CA GLU A 117 10.35 5.75 -16.00
C GLU A 117 10.67 7.15 -16.56
N CYS A 118 10.88 8.14 -15.70
CA CYS A 118 11.14 9.54 -16.04
C CYS A 118 12.56 9.97 -15.64
N ASN A 119 13.47 9.01 -15.48
CA ASN A 119 14.79 9.25 -14.90
C ASN A 119 15.62 10.29 -15.67
N SER A 120 15.58 10.26 -17.00
CA SER A 120 16.30 11.24 -17.84
C SER A 120 15.87 12.68 -17.54
N SER A 121 14.57 12.97 -17.63
CA SER A 121 14.02 14.29 -17.34
C SER A 121 14.24 14.73 -15.89
N TYR A 122 14.21 13.78 -14.95
CA TYR A 122 14.54 14.04 -13.56
C TYR A 122 16.02 14.44 -13.39
N LEU A 123 16.94 13.73 -14.04
CA LEU A 123 18.36 14.06 -13.99
C LEU A 123 18.69 15.41 -14.65
N ASP A 124 17.99 15.77 -15.73
CA ASP A 124 18.12 17.09 -16.37
C ASP A 124 17.66 18.21 -15.43
N LEU A 125 16.54 18.00 -14.73
CA LEU A 125 16.06 18.93 -13.70
C LEU A 125 17.08 19.07 -12.56
N VAL A 126 17.60 17.95 -12.05
CA VAL A 126 18.63 17.95 -10.99
C VAL A 126 19.90 18.66 -11.46
N LYS A 127 20.31 18.45 -12.71
CA LYS A 127 21.48 19.12 -13.31
C LYS A 127 21.26 20.63 -13.38
N CYS A 128 20.07 21.08 -13.76
CA CYS A 128 19.72 22.49 -13.76
C CYS A 128 19.84 23.10 -12.35
N PHE A 129 19.23 22.46 -11.34
CA PHE A 129 19.34 22.94 -9.95
C PHE A 129 20.77 22.96 -9.40
N ARG A 130 21.61 22.02 -9.82
CA ARG A 130 23.04 21.99 -9.44
C ARG A 130 23.83 23.13 -10.07
N ASN A 131 23.49 23.53 -11.30
CA ASN A 131 24.20 24.58 -12.02
C ASN A 131 23.79 25.98 -11.55
N ASP A 132 22.49 26.22 -11.42
CA ASP A 132 21.95 27.56 -11.16
C ASP A 132 21.80 27.85 -9.65
N GLY A 133 21.97 26.82 -8.82
CA GLY A 133 21.78 26.89 -7.37
C GLY A 133 20.31 26.84 -6.97
N ALA A 134 20.04 26.42 -5.73
CA ALA A 134 18.68 26.12 -5.27
C ALA A 134 17.72 27.32 -5.32
N VAL A 135 18.21 28.55 -5.10
CA VAL A 135 17.36 29.75 -5.05
C VAL A 135 17.05 30.30 -6.44
N ALA A 136 18.06 30.47 -7.31
CA ALA A 136 17.83 30.95 -8.67
C ALA A 136 17.20 29.88 -9.57
N GLY A 137 17.55 28.61 -9.34
CA GLY A 137 17.02 27.43 -10.04
C GLY A 137 15.50 27.31 -10.00
N LEU A 138 14.82 27.80 -8.95
CA LEU A 138 13.35 27.79 -8.89
C LEU A 138 12.70 28.54 -10.04
N ASN A 139 13.36 29.58 -10.57
CA ASN A 139 12.86 30.37 -11.68
C ASN A 139 13.44 29.93 -13.03
N THR A 140 14.73 29.58 -13.08
CA THR A 140 15.42 29.25 -14.32
C THR A 140 15.17 27.82 -14.79
N CYS A 141 14.93 26.88 -13.87
CA CYS A 141 14.71 25.46 -14.18
C CYS A 141 13.25 25.08 -14.47
N LYS A 142 12.34 26.06 -14.57
CA LYS A 142 10.93 25.85 -14.97
C LYS A 142 10.73 24.98 -16.22
N PRO A 143 11.47 25.17 -17.33
CA PRO A 143 11.28 24.33 -18.52
C PRO A 143 11.67 22.86 -18.27
N ALA A 144 12.76 22.60 -17.54
CA ALA A 144 13.16 21.24 -17.17
C ALA A 144 12.12 20.60 -16.22
N LEU A 145 11.57 21.39 -15.30
CA LEU A 145 10.52 20.95 -14.39
C LEU A 145 9.23 20.59 -15.12
N GLU A 146 8.82 21.37 -16.12
CA GLU A 146 7.64 21.10 -16.92
C GLU A 146 7.75 19.76 -17.68
N ILE A 147 8.92 19.48 -18.28
CA ILE A 147 9.18 18.22 -18.97
C ILE A 147 9.05 17.04 -18.00
N TYR A 148 9.67 17.14 -16.81
CA TYR A 148 9.57 16.11 -15.78
C TYR A 148 8.13 15.92 -15.28
N ASN A 149 7.42 17.02 -15.00
CA ASN A 149 6.04 16.99 -14.52
C ASN A 149 5.09 16.37 -15.55
N ARG A 150 5.30 16.61 -16.85
CA ARG A 150 4.52 15.95 -17.91
C ARG A 150 4.70 14.44 -17.87
N CYS A 151 5.95 13.97 -17.86
CA CYS A 151 6.25 12.54 -17.79
C CYS A 151 5.67 11.90 -16.51
N LYS A 152 5.85 12.56 -15.36
CA LYS A 152 5.31 12.11 -14.08
C LYS A 152 3.78 12.02 -14.12
N PHE A 153 3.11 13.04 -14.66
CA PHE A 153 1.66 13.07 -14.77
C PHE A 153 1.13 11.92 -15.63
N GLU A 154 1.71 11.70 -16.81
CA GLU A 154 1.32 10.62 -17.73
C GLU A 154 1.46 9.25 -17.05
N LYS A 155 2.60 8.99 -16.40
CA LYS A 155 2.86 7.70 -15.73
C LYS A 155 1.99 7.50 -14.49
N PHE A 156 1.74 8.54 -13.72
CA PHE A 156 0.95 8.40 -12.49
C PHE A 156 -0.53 8.11 -12.76
N HIS A 157 -1.04 8.54 -13.91
CA HIS A 157 -2.42 8.28 -14.35
C HIS A 157 -2.56 7.00 -15.19
N ASP A 158 -1.47 6.28 -15.44
CA ASP A 158 -1.49 5.01 -16.16
C ASP A 158 -2.05 3.89 -15.25
N PRO A 159 -3.22 3.30 -15.57
CA PRO A 159 -3.82 2.24 -14.76
C PRO A 159 -3.00 0.94 -14.80
N GLU A 160 -2.31 0.65 -15.90
CA GLU A 160 -1.46 -0.54 -16.03
C GLU A 160 -0.24 -0.40 -15.12
N PHE A 161 0.38 0.79 -15.10
CA PHE A 161 1.47 1.09 -14.19
C PHE A 161 1.06 0.94 -12.72
N ARG A 162 -0.10 1.49 -12.34
CA ARG A 162 -0.64 1.33 -10.97
C ARG A 162 -0.89 -0.13 -10.63
N SER A 163 -1.45 -0.92 -11.56
CA SER A 163 -1.69 -2.35 -11.34
C SER A 163 -0.40 -3.10 -11.09
N ARG A 164 0.61 -2.90 -11.95
CA ARG A 164 1.93 -3.52 -11.80
C ARG A 164 2.59 -3.20 -10.46
N MET A 165 2.61 -1.93 -10.07
CA MET A 165 3.18 -1.52 -8.77
C MET A 165 2.39 -2.09 -7.58
N THR A 166 1.08 -2.28 -7.74
CA THR A 166 0.22 -2.92 -6.73
C THR A 166 0.54 -4.41 -6.59
N ASP A 167 0.68 -5.12 -7.70
CA ASP A 167 1.01 -6.55 -7.70
C ASP A 167 2.39 -6.81 -7.09
N GLU A 168 3.40 -5.98 -7.42
CA GLU A 168 4.73 -6.04 -6.80
C GLU A 168 4.65 -5.83 -5.28
N TYR A 169 3.86 -4.86 -4.82
CA TYR A 169 3.65 -4.62 -3.40
C TYR A 169 2.96 -5.81 -2.70
N LEU A 170 1.91 -6.37 -3.31
CA LEU A 170 1.17 -7.51 -2.76
C LEU A 170 2.04 -8.77 -2.70
N ALA A 171 2.88 -9.01 -3.71
CA ALA A 171 3.83 -10.12 -3.71
C ALA A 171 4.85 -9.98 -2.56
N GLU A 172 5.41 -8.80 -2.35
CA GLU A 172 6.33 -8.54 -1.23
C GLU A 172 5.63 -8.72 0.12
N ARG A 173 4.40 -8.23 0.25
CA ARG A 173 3.57 -8.36 1.45
C ARG A 173 3.24 -9.82 1.76
N SER A 174 2.83 -10.59 0.75
CA SER A 174 2.55 -12.02 0.87
C SER A 174 3.77 -12.76 1.40
N GLU A 175 4.95 -12.49 0.82
CA GLU A 175 6.17 -13.12 1.26
C GLU A 175 6.56 -12.72 2.68
N ALA A 176 6.42 -11.45 3.05
CA ALA A 176 6.65 -11.01 4.42
C ALA A 176 5.70 -11.68 5.43
N ARG A 177 4.44 -11.93 5.04
CA ARG A 177 3.47 -12.67 5.87
C ARG A 177 3.82 -14.17 5.96
N ARG A 178 4.36 -14.77 4.89
CA ARG A 178 4.82 -16.17 4.86
C ARG A 178 6.07 -16.40 5.70
N THR A 179 7.09 -15.54 5.57
CA THR A 179 8.41 -15.75 6.17
C THR A 179 8.61 -15.00 7.48
N GLY A 180 7.73 -14.05 7.81
CA GLY A 180 7.89 -13.16 8.95
C GLY A 180 9.02 -12.13 8.80
N MET A 181 9.58 -11.98 7.59
CA MET A 181 10.72 -11.09 7.33
C MET A 181 10.44 -10.15 6.16
N THR A 182 10.82 -8.88 6.31
CA THR A 182 10.76 -7.90 5.21
C THR A 182 11.79 -8.20 4.13
N SER A 183 11.60 -7.65 2.92
CA SER A 183 12.58 -7.78 1.83
C SER A 183 13.99 -7.32 2.23
N GLN A 184 14.09 -6.25 3.02
CA GLN A 184 15.36 -5.74 3.53
C GLN A 184 16.01 -6.67 4.56
N GLN A 185 15.21 -7.25 5.47
CA GLN A 185 15.71 -8.23 6.43
C GLN A 185 16.25 -9.48 5.73
N ARG A 186 15.55 -9.97 4.70
CA ARG A 186 16.02 -11.11 3.90
C ARG A 186 17.37 -10.81 3.21
N LYS A 187 17.47 -9.66 2.52
CA LYS A 187 18.73 -9.24 1.89
C LYS A 187 19.88 -9.09 2.89
N LEU A 188 19.58 -8.57 4.08
CA LEU A 188 20.58 -8.43 5.14
C LEU A 188 21.04 -9.79 5.67
N GLU A 189 20.12 -10.75 5.84
CA GLU A 189 20.46 -12.11 6.27
C GLU A 189 21.26 -12.86 5.20
N GLU A 190 20.89 -12.74 3.93
CA GLU A 190 21.65 -13.25 2.78
C GLU A 190 23.09 -12.70 2.77
N TYR A 191 23.26 -11.39 3.00
CA TYR A 191 24.58 -10.77 3.09
C TYR A 191 25.39 -11.28 4.28
N ARG A 192 24.75 -11.46 5.45
CA ARG A 192 25.41 -12.04 6.63
C ARG A 192 25.86 -13.47 6.39
N GLU A 193 25.03 -14.28 5.74
CA GLU A 193 25.37 -15.65 5.35
C GLU A 193 26.54 -15.69 4.38
N TRP A 194 26.52 -14.85 3.35
CA TRP A 194 27.62 -14.69 2.39
C TRP A 194 28.92 -14.32 3.13
N LYS A 195 28.88 -13.38 4.08
CA LYS A 195 30.05 -12.97 4.86
C LYS A 195 30.60 -14.11 5.72
N ARG A 196 29.74 -14.90 6.38
CA ARG A 196 30.16 -16.07 7.17
C ARG A 196 30.86 -17.12 6.30
N LYS A 197 30.32 -17.41 5.11
CA LYS A 197 30.90 -18.36 4.16
C LYS A 197 32.26 -17.93 3.63
N ASN A 198 32.45 -16.64 3.32
CA ASN A 198 33.74 -16.16 2.81
C ASN A 198 34.80 -16.00 3.89
N ASN A 199 34.44 -15.57 5.10
CA ASN A 199 35.40 -15.48 6.20
C ASN A 199 35.94 -16.88 6.59
N THR A 200 35.07 -17.89 6.64
CA THR A 200 35.48 -19.28 6.91
C THR A 200 36.29 -19.91 5.78
N ALA A 201 36.19 -19.38 4.55
CA ALA A 201 37.02 -19.79 3.42
C ALA A 201 38.40 -19.10 3.40
N SER A 202 38.54 -17.92 4.00
CA SER A 202 39.84 -17.22 4.12
C SER A 202 40.73 -17.71 5.27
N GLU A 203 40.17 -18.48 6.21
CA GLU A 203 40.90 -19.05 7.36
C GLU A 203 41.37 -20.50 7.13
N LYS A 204 41.14 -21.06 5.94
CA LYS A 204 41.62 -22.39 5.51
C LYS A 204 42.63 -22.25 4.38
#